data_AF-A0A2M7CSP5-F1
#
_entry.id   AF-A0A2M7CSP5-F1
#
_cell.length_a   1.000
_cell.length_b   1.000
_cell.length_c   1.000
_cell.angle_alpha   90.00
_cell.angle_beta   90.00
_cell.angle_gamma   90.00
#
_symmetry.space_group_name_H-M   'P 1'
#
loop_
_entity.id
_entity.type
_entity.pdbx_description
1 polymer ?
#
loop_
_entity_poly.entity_id
_entity_poly.type
_entity_poly.pdbx_seq_one_letter_code
_entity_poly.pdbx_strand_id
1 'polypeptide(L)'
;MLNNVNLGARVLERSTAFARYLQMLRQFTTISSAIAELDAADRKRIGLTALAELTRAQVVGPIESAPTEPNWQVEAAIAFARVRSQQPTVRVAGIKRWLVAAYRATFDSPYGEIQSLHRGVLRALRNMHGTNPTVTEVQLARSA
;
A
#
# COMPACT_ATOMS: atom_id res chain seq x y z
N MET A 1 -23.32 23.66 -29.28
CA MET A 1 -23.18 22.18 -29.25
C MET A 1 -21.77 21.79 -28.74
N LEU A 2 -21.50 21.87 -27.43
CA LEU A 2 -20.16 21.59 -26.84
C LEU A 2 -20.21 20.72 -25.57
N ASN A 3 -21.24 19.88 -25.39
CA ASN A 3 -21.41 19.07 -24.17
C ASN A 3 -21.03 17.58 -24.31
N ASN A 4 -20.81 17.06 -25.52
CA ASN A 4 -20.58 15.62 -25.70
C ASN A 4 -19.11 15.17 -25.48
N VAL A 5 -18.13 16.05 -25.74
CA VAL A 5 -16.70 15.68 -25.63
C VAL A 5 -16.27 15.47 -24.17
N ASN A 6 -16.89 16.18 -23.23
CA ASN A 6 -16.60 16.07 -21.80
C ASN A 6 -17.20 14.82 -21.14
N LEU A 7 -18.28 14.25 -21.68
CA LEU A 7 -18.91 13.05 -21.13
C LEU A 7 -18.06 11.79 -21.42
N GLY A 8 -17.56 11.66 -22.65
CA GLY A 8 -16.67 10.56 -23.03
C GLY A 8 -15.37 10.54 -22.23
N ALA A 9 -14.70 11.69 -22.11
CA ALA A 9 -13.46 11.82 -21.34
C ALA A 9 -13.63 11.44 -19.86
N ARG A 10 -14.69 11.93 -19.20
CA ARG A 10 -14.98 11.59 -17.79
C ARG A 10 -15.33 10.11 -17.59
N VAL A 11 -16.02 9.49 -18.54
CA VAL A 11 -16.34 8.06 -18.49
C VAL A 11 -15.07 7.21 -18.68
N LEU A 12 -14.18 7.62 -19.59
CA LEU A 12 -12.87 6.97 -19.80
C LEU A 12 -11.92 7.16 -18.60
N GLU A 13 -11.90 8.33 -17.98
CA GLU A 13 -11.14 8.58 -16.75
C GLU A 13 -11.65 7.73 -15.58
N ARG A 14 -12.97 7.61 -15.42
CA ARG A 14 -13.57 6.74 -14.39
C ARG A 14 -13.29 5.26 -14.65
N SER A 15 -13.37 4.79 -15.89
CA SER A 15 -13.08 3.38 -16.23
C SER A 15 -11.61 3.03 -16.01
N THR A 16 -10.69 3.95 -16.33
CA THR A 16 -9.25 3.77 -16.07
C THR A 16 -8.92 3.83 -14.58
N ALA A 17 -9.56 4.70 -13.79
CA ALA A 17 -9.41 4.74 -12.34
C ALA A 17 -9.88 3.43 -11.68
N PHE A 18 -11.03 2.89 -12.12
CA PHE A 18 -11.55 1.63 -11.62
C PHE A 18 -10.65 0.43 -11.99
N ALA A 19 -10.15 0.39 -13.23
CA ALA A 19 -9.21 -0.64 -13.67
C ALA A 19 -7.90 -0.62 -12.85
N ARG A 20 -7.37 0.59 -12.55
CA ARG A 20 -6.20 0.78 -11.68
C ARG A 20 -6.47 0.30 -10.25
N TYR A 21 -7.65 0.58 -9.71
CA TYR A 21 -8.08 0.04 -8.41
C TYR A 21 -8.07 -1.49 -8.40
N LEU A 22 -8.74 -2.13 -9.36
CA LEU A 22 -8.80 -3.59 -9.46
C LEU A 22 -7.40 -4.20 -9.61
N GLN A 23 -6.51 -3.56 -10.37
CA GLN A 23 -5.13 -3.98 -10.47
C GLN A 23 -4.44 -3.94 -9.10
N MET A 24 -4.56 -2.85 -8.35
CA MET A 24 -3.92 -2.69 -7.06
C MET A 24 -4.50 -3.65 -6.01
N LEU A 25 -5.80 -3.93 -6.09
CA LEU A 25 -6.46 -4.96 -5.27
C LEU A 25 -5.88 -6.35 -5.54
N ARG A 26 -5.69 -6.74 -6.81
CA ARG A 26 -5.03 -8.00 -7.17
C ARG A 26 -3.57 -8.04 -6.72
N GLN A 27 -2.85 -6.92 -6.80
CA GLN A 27 -1.48 -6.86 -6.29
C GLN A 27 -1.46 -7.07 -4.77
N PHE A 28 -2.43 -6.50 -4.04
CA PHE A 28 -2.51 -6.62 -2.59
C PHE A 28 -2.68 -8.07 -2.11
N THR A 29 -3.45 -8.89 -2.82
CA THR A 29 -3.60 -10.32 -2.45
C THR A 29 -2.26 -11.05 -2.59
N THR A 30 -1.54 -10.84 -3.69
CA THR A 30 -0.19 -11.40 -3.89
C THR A 30 0.80 -10.90 -2.85
N ILE A 31 0.78 -9.60 -2.53
CA ILE A 31 1.63 -9.00 -1.48
C ILE A 31 1.33 -9.61 -0.12
N SER A 32 0.06 -9.81 0.21
CA SER A 32 -0.35 -10.39 1.49
C SER A 32 0.18 -11.82 1.64
N SER A 33 0.11 -12.64 0.58
CA SER A 33 0.73 -13.96 0.57
C SER A 33 2.25 -13.87 0.69
N ALA A 34 2.89 -12.98 -0.07
CA ALA A 34 4.34 -12.79 -0.02
C ALA A 34 4.84 -12.32 1.36
N ILE A 35 4.03 -11.53 2.09
CA ILE A 35 4.31 -11.13 3.49
C ILE A 35 4.16 -12.32 4.44
N ALA A 36 3.14 -13.17 4.24
CA ALA A 36 2.90 -14.33 5.10
C ALA A 36 4.02 -15.38 5.04
N GLU A 37 4.71 -15.47 3.89
CA GLU A 37 5.88 -16.32 3.68
C GLU A 37 7.18 -15.78 4.31
N LEU A 38 7.23 -14.51 4.71
CA LEU A 38 8.42 -13.93 5.35
C LEU A 38 8.54 -14.40 6.80
N ASP A 39 9.78 -14.53 7.26
CA ASP A 39 10.05 -14.74 8.68
C ASP A 39 9.55 -13.54 9.53
N ALA A 40 9.45 -13.75 10.84
CA ALA A 40 8.95 -12.72 11.75
C ALA A 40 9.88 -11.49 11.84
N ALA A 41 11.18 -11.68 11.69
CA ALA A 41 12.18 -10.61 11.79
C ALA A 41 12.10 -9.67 10.58
N ASP A 42 11.99 -10.23 9.37
CA ASP A 42 11.83 -9.52 8.11
C ASP A 42 10.49 -8.79 8.05
N ARG A 43 9.40 -9.41 8.50
CA ARG A 43 8.10 -8.73 8.65
C ARG A 43 8.23 -7.49 9.53
N LYS A 44 8.81 -7.63 10.73
CA LYS A 44 9.00 -6.51 11.66
C LYS A 44 9.87 -5.40 11.07
N ARG A 45 10.99 -5.78 10.43
CA ARG A 45 11.90 -4.86 9.74
C ARG A 45 11.19 -4.07 8.63
N ILE A 46 10.39 -4.74 7.80
CA ILE A 46 9.60 -4.09 6.75
C ILE A 46 8.58 -3.14 7.36
N GLY A 47 7.81 -3.59 8.35
CA GLY A 47 6.78 -2.77 9.01
C GLY A 47 7.35 -1.47 9.58
N LEU A 48 8.44 -1.56 10.36
CA LEU A 48 9.11 -0.40 10.95
C LEU A 48 9.66 0.56 9.89
N THR A 49 10.36 0.04 8.88
CA THR A 49 11.00 0.90 7.87
C THR A 49 9.99 1.55 6.93
N ALA A 50 8.90 0.86 6.58
CA ALA A 50 7.80 1.44 5.80
C ALA A 50 7.08 2.56 6.58
N LEU A 51 6.77 2.34 7.87
CA LEU A 51 6.14 3.35 8.72
C LEU A 51 7.05 4.58 8.92
N ALA A 52 8.35 4.37 9.07
CA ALA A 52 9.32 5.45 9.14
C ALA A 52 9.38 6.28 7.84
N GLU A 53 9.25 5.64 6.67
CA GLU A 53 9.21 6.34 5.37
C GLU A 53 7.92 7.18 5.24
N LEU A 54 6.78 6.66 5.70
CA LEU A 54 5.49 7.36 5.68
C LEU A 54 5.43 8.58 6.60
N THR A 55 6.14 8.56 7.72
CA THR A 55 6.22 9.70 8.67
C THR A 55 7.17 10.78 8.19
N ARG A 56 8.34 10.42 7.62
CA ARG A 56 9.31 11.39 7.08
C ARG A 56 8.75 12.26 5.97
N ALA A 57 7.97 11.67 5.07
CA ALA A 57 7.41 12.39 3.93
C ALA A 57 6.17 13.23 4.27
N GLN A 58 5.82 13.41 5.56
CA GLN A 58 4.85 14.41 6.04
C GLN A 58 5.53 15.71 6.52
N VAL A 59 6.87 15.72 6.68
CA VAL A 59 7.63 16.83 7.29
C VAL A 59 8.18 17.82 6.25
N VAL A 60 8.16 17.48 4.97
CA VAL A 60 8.73 18.33 3.91
C VAL A 60 7.69 19.36 3.47
N GLY A 61 7.92 20.63 3.82
CA GLY A 61 7.12 21.78 3.39
C GLY A 61 7.18 22.04 1.88
N PRO A 62 6.36 22.96 1.34
CA PRO A 62 6.25 23.18 -0.09
C PRO A 62 7.57 23.73 -0.64
N ILE A 63 8.24 22.94 -1.47
CA ILE A 63 9.41 23.39 -2.23
C ILE A 63 8.87 24.03 -3.53
N GLU A 64 9.24 25.29 -3.79
CA GLU A 64 8.81 26.17 -4.90
C GLU A 64 9.22 25.67 -6.31
N SER A 65 9.68 24.43 -6.42
CA SER A 65 9.95 23.73 -7.68
C SER A 65 9.71 22.24 -7.43
N ALA A 66 8.44 21.88 -7.21
CA ALA A 66 8.08 20.50 -6.93
C ALA A 66 8.37 19.65 -8.18
N PRO A 67 9.21 18.60 -8.12
CA PRO A 67 9.13 17.54 -9.11
C PRO A 67 7.67 17.04 -9.11
N THR A 68 7.08 16.89 -10.30
CA THR A 68 5.73 16.32 -10.48
C THR A 68 5.55 15.18 -9.49
N GLU A 69 4.57 15.32 -8.58
CA GLU A 69 4.35 14.32 -7.54
C GLU A 69 4.25 12.94 -8.22
N PRO A 70 5.03 11.95 -7.76
CA PRO A 70 5.10 10.67 -8.45
C PRO A 70 3.71 10.05 -8.50
N ASN A 71 3.36 9.45 -9.64
CA ASN A 71 2.13 8.68 -9.75
C ASN A 71 2.27 7.42 -8.90
N TRP A 72 1.72 7.46 -7.68
CA TRP A 72 1.87 6.41 -6.68
C TRP A 72 1.31 5.05 -7.13
N GLN A 73 0.31 5.02 -8.00
CA GLN A 73 -0.20 3.79 -8.60
C GLN A 73 0.82 3.16 -9.56
N VAL A 74 1.56 3.97 -10.32
CA VAL A 74 2.67 3.51 -11.17
C VAL A 74 3.84 3.02 -10.31
N GLU A 75 4.19 3.76 -9.26
CA GLU A 75 5.22 3.35 -8.29
C GLU A 75 4.89 2.00 -7.64
N ALA A 76 3.62 1.77 -7.29
CA ALA A 76 3.16 0.49 -6.78
C ALA A 76 3.34 -0.61 -7.84
N ALA A 77 2.98 -0.38 -9.10
CA ALA A 77 3.19 -1.36 -10.17
C ALA A 77 4.67 -1.72 -10.38
N ILE A 78 5.57 -0.73 -10.32
CA ILE A 78 7.03 -0.95 -10.43
C ILE A 78 7.54 -1.75 -9.23
N ALA A 79 7.13 -1.40 -8.03
CA ALA A 79 7.51 -2.12 -6.81
C ALA A 79 6.97 -3.57 -6.83
N PHE A 80 5.78 -3.78 -7.36
CA PHE A 80 5.16 -5.09 -7.50
C PHE A 80 5.98 -6.04 -8.38
N ALA A 81 6.60 -5.53 -9.45
CA ALA A 81 7.49 -6.36 -10.28
C ALA A 81 8.66 -6.93 -9.47
N ARG A 82 9.19 -6.18 -8.50
CA ARG A 82 10.28 -6.61 -7.61
C ARG A 82 9.86 -7.67 -6.60
N VAL A 83 8.59 -7.67 -6.18
CA VAL A 83 8.03 -8.66 -5.23
C VAL A 83 8.09 -10.08 -5.81
N ARG A 84 7.99 -10.20 -7.15
CA ARG A 84 8.07 -11.48 -7.86
C ARG A 84 9.51 -11.97 -8.09
N SER A 85 10.51 -11.23 -7.62
CA SER A 85 11.91 -11.63 -7.74
C SER A 85 12.20 -12.87 -6.87
N GLN A 86 13.02 -13.77 -7.39
CA GLN A 86 13.56 -14.91 -6.64
C GLN A 86 14.60 -14.47 -5.59
N GLN A 87 15.18 -13.28 -5.75
CA GLN A 87 16.18 -12.76 -4.82
C GLN A 87 15.49 -12.20 -3.56
N PRO A 88 15.72 -12.76 -2.36
CA PRO A 88 14.99 -12.36 -1.14
C PRO A 88 15.12 -10.87 -0.80
N THR A 89 16.31 -10.31 -0.98
CA THR A 89 16.58 -8.88 -0.72
C THR A 89 15.80 -7.95 -1.64
N VAL A 90 15.68 -8.30 -2.93
CA VAL A 90 14.91 -7.55 -3.93
C VAL A 90 13.42 -7.66 -3.64
N ARG A 91 12.94 -8.87 -3.30
CA ARG A 91 11.56 -9.13 -2.93
C ARG A 91 11.15 -8.31 -1.69
N VAL A 92 11.95 -8.35 -0.63
CA VAL A 92 11.71 -7.57 0.61
C VAL A 92 11.66 -6.07 0.33
N ALA A 93 12.61 -5.55 -0.45
CA ALA A 93 12.62 -4.15 -0.85
C ALA A 93 11.38 -3.78 -1.69
N GLY A 94 10.95 -4.68 -2.58
CA GLY A 94 9.73 -4.57 -3.36
C GLY A 94 8.48 -4.49 -2.50
N ILE A 95 8.32 -5.39 -1.53
CA ILE A 95 7.19 -5.41 -0.58
C ILE A 95 7.10 -4.09 0.17
N LYS A 96 8.23 -3.63 0.76
CA LYS A 96 8.29 -2.36 1.48
C LYS A 96 7.85 -1.20 0.59
N ARG A 97 8.43 -1.08 -0.61
CA ARG A 97 8.14 0.03 -1.53
C ARG A 97 6.69 -0.01 -2.01
N TRP A 98 6.16 -1.21 -2.26
CA TRP A 98 4.77 -1.40 -2.66
C TRP A 98 3.80 -0.92 -1.58
N LEU A 99 4.06 -1.24 -0.30
CA LEU A 99 3.22 -0.81 0.82
C LEU A 99 3.19 0.72 0.98
N VAL A 100 4.36 1.36 0.84
CA VAL A 100 4.47 2.84 0.88
C VAL A 100 3.69 3.47 -0.28
N ALA A 101 3.89 2.97 -1.50
CA ALA A 101 3.21 3.48 -2.69
C ALA A 101 1.69 3.24 -2.62
N ALA A 102 1.25 2.07 -2.17
CA ALA A 102 -0.16 1.75 -2.01
C ALA A 102 -0.83 2.61 -0.93
N TYR A 103 -0.14 2.90 0.19
CA TYR A 103 -0.64 3.86 1.19
C TYR A 103 -0.85 5.24 0.56
N ARG A 104 0.18 5.76 -0.12
CA ARG A 104 0.15 7.09 -0.79
C ARG A 104 -0.89 7.17 -1.91
N ALA A 105 -1.12 6.07 -2.63
CA ALA A 105 -2.11 6.01 -3.70
C ALA A 105 -3.57 5.97 -3.18
N THR A 106 -3.78 5.69 -1.89
CA THR A 106 -5.12 5.42 -1.34
C THR A 106 -5.54 6.33 -0.19
N PHE A 107 -4.62 7.02 0.49
CA PHE A 107 -4.92 7.75 1.73
C PHE A 107 -6.01 8.83 1.57
N ASP A 108 -5.97 9.60 0.49
CA ASP A 108 -6.90 10.72 0.25
C ASP A 108 -8.03 10.38 -0.74
N SER A 109 -8.33 9.09 -0.92
CA SER A 109 -9.32 8.69 -1.92
C SER A 109 -10.76 8.93 -1.43
N PRO A 110 -11.63 9.58 -2.22
CA PRO A 110 -13.04 9.78 -1.84
C PRO A 110 -13.91 8.51 -2.05
N TYR A 111 -13.35 7.44 -2.62
CA TYR A 111 -14.10 6.23 -2.98
C TYR A 111 -13.98 5.15 -1.90
N GLY A 112 -15.12 4.58 -1.46
CA GLY A 112 -15.20 3.65 -0.33
C GLY A 112 -14.44 2.33 -0.53
N GLU A 113 -14.37 1.85 -1.77
CA GLU A 113 -13.66 0.64 -2.18
C GLU A 113 -12.14 0.83 -2.08
N ILE A 114 -11.66 2.02 -2.46
CA ILE A 114 -10.25 2.40 -2.34
C ILE A 114 -9.89 2.59 -0.86
N GLN A 115 -10.78 3.18 -0.06
CA GLN A 115 -10.60 3.26 1.39
C GLN A 115 -10.60 1.89 2.06
N SER A 116 -11.31 0.91 1.52
CA SER A 116 -11.25 -0.49 2.00
C SER A 116 -9.87 -1.10 1.73
N LEU A 117 -9.29 -0.84 0.56
CA LEU A 117 -7.92 -1.23 0.25
C LEU A 117 -6.91 -0.51 1.16
N HIS A 118 -7.09 0.79 1.42
CA HIS A 118 -6.27 1.57 2.35
C HIS A 118 -6.22 0.93 3.74
N ARG A 119 -7.39 0.58 4.30
CA ARG A 119 -7.49 -0.13 5.58
C ARG A 119 -6.79 -1.49 5.55
N GLY A 120 -6.84 -2.20 4.42
CA GLY A 120 -6.11 -3.45 4.20
C GLY A 120 -4.60 -3.27 4.30
N VAL A 121 -4.06 -2.25 3.63
CA VAL A 121 -2.64 -1.88 3.70
C VAL A 121 -2.21 -1.52 5.11
N LEU A 122 -3.00 -0.69 5.82
CA LEU A 122 -2.74 -0.33 7.21
C LEU A 122 -2.74 -1.55 8.14
N ARG A 123 -3.68 -2.47 7.96
CA ARG A 123 -3.73 -3.72 8.72
C ARG A 123 -2.50 -4.57 8.47
N ALA A 124 -2.06 -4.70 7.22
CA ALA A 124 -0.83 -5.43 6.88
C ALA A 124 0.40 -4.82 7.58
N LEU A 125 0.56 -3.50 7.52
CA LEU A 125 1.63 -2.76 8.21
C LEU A 125 1.61 -3.01 9.73
N ARG A 126 0.43 -2.93 10.37
CA ARG A 126 0.26 -3.18 11.80
C ARG A 126 0.60 -4.62 12.20
N ASN A 127 0.14 -5.59 11.41
CA ASN A 127 0.41 -7.00 11.65
C ASN A 127 1.90 -7.31 11.56
N MET A 128 2.62 -6.65 10.64
CA MET A 128 4.06 -6.77 10.50
C MET A 128 4.81 -6.08 11.66
N HIS A 129 4.33 -4.95 12.14
CA HIS A 129 4.94 -4.21 13.26
C HIS A 129 4.92 -4.99 14.60
N GLY A 130 4.03 -5.97 14.75
CA GLY A 130 3.92 -6.78 15.96
C GLY A 130 2.97 -6.22 17.03
N THR A 131 2.30 -5.11 16.75
CA THR A 131 1.22 -4.54 17.59
C THR A 131 -0.12 -5.24 17.31
N ASN A 132 -0.13 -6.57 17.35
CA ASN A 132 -1.36 -7.28 17.70
C ASN A 132 -1.25 -7.58 19.20
N PRO A 133 -2.26 -7.27 20.03
CA PRO A 133 -2.33 -7.88 21.36
C PRO A 133 -2.33 -9.37 21.10
N THR A 134 -1.19 -10.00 21.40
CA THR A 134 -1.01 -11.42 21.19
C THR A 134 -2.08 -12.15 21.98
N VAL A 135 -2.74 -13.10 21.33
CA VAL A 135 -3.67 -14.08 21.91
C VAL A 135 -3.14 -14.73 23.19
N THR A 136 -1.84 -14.61 23.46
CA THR A 136 -1.17 -14.89 24.74
C THR A 136 -1.84 -14.24 25.96
N GLU A 137 -2.32 -13.00 25.90
CA GLU A 137 -3.05 -12.39 27.04
C GLU A 137 -4.48 -12.93 27.18
N VAL A 138 -5.14 -13.26 26.08
CA VAL A 138 -6.51 -13.80 26.08
C VAL A 138 -6.57 -15.27 26.54
N GLN A 139 -5.48 -16.03 26.38
CA GLN A 139 -5.35 -17.39 26.93
C GLN A 139 -4.92 -17.40 28.39
N LEU A 140 -4.11 -16.43 28.85
CA LEU A 140 -3.77 -16.30 30.27
C LEU A 140 -4.94 -15.76 31.12
N ALA A 141 -5.78 -14.88 30.58
CA ALA A 141 -6.97 -14.36 31.27
C ALA A 141 -8.16 -15.35 31.33
N ARG A 142 -8.09 -16.49 30.63
CA ARG A 142 -9.10 -17.57 30.67
C ARG A 142 -8.67 -18.78 31.49
N SER A 143 -7.45 -18.73 32.04
CA SER A 143 -6.83 -19.82 32.81
C SER A 143 -6.57 -19.43 34.27
N ALA A 144 -7.03 -18.25 34.70
CA ALA A 144 -7.01 -17.73 36.06
C ALA A 144 -8.45 -17.50 36.54
#